data_AF-A0A016TXC7-F1
#
_entry.id   AF-A0A016TXC7-F1
#
_cell.length_a   1.000
_cell.length_b   1.000
_cell.length_c   1.000
_cell.angle_alpha   90.00
_cell.angle_beta   90.00
_cell.angle_gamma   90.00
#
_symmetry.space_group_name_H-M   'P 1'
#
loop_
_entity.id
_entity.type
_entity.pdbx_description
1 polymer ?
#
loop_
_entity_poly.entity_id
_entity_poly.type
_entity_poly.pdbx_seq_one_letter_code
_entity_poly.pdbx_strand_id
1 'polypeptide(L)'
;MADDHYMAENGVGNNAQYHDYHHHQQIPQRNVINRPGLQNEPSVSIVRDDIQRPLSTLQQNLIQGNLQEPSNINMRDFINELEDYVPTIPDAVTTHFMRACGCDCSDPRIVRLVALATQKYVSDIILDAMQQARMKGLGQTKKGTKETRYCLTNDILEPVLKEYGIDFVLPPYMH
;
A
#
# COMPACT_ATOMS: atom_id res chain seq x y z
N MET A 1 40.92 -34.60 -52.36
CA MET A 1 40.63 -36.04 -52.31
C MET A 1 40.03 -36.25 -50.92
N ALA A 2 38.71 -36.34 -50.73
CA ALA A 2 37.82 -37.43 -51.18
C ALA A 2 38.41 -38.78 -50.69
N ASP A 3 37.82 -39.60 -49.82
CA ASP A 3 36.41 -39.94 -49.63
C ASP A 3 36.17 -40.74 -48.33
N ASP A 4 34.91 -40.71 -47.89
CA ASP A 4 34.03 -41.79 -47.40
C ASP A 4 34.44 -42.85 -46.36
N HIS A 5 33.74 -42.80 -45.23
CA HIS A 5 33.15 -44.00 -44.61
C HIS A 5 31.71 -43.75 -44.13
N TYR A 6 30.75 -44.25 -44.91
CA TYR A 6 29.35 -44.61 -44.55
C TYR A 6 29.37 -46.01 -43.86
N MET A 7 28.45 -46.51 -43.01
CA MET A 7 26.96 -46.54 -42.88
C MET A 7 26.63 -46.88 -41.39
N ALA A 8 25.66 -46.26 -40.71
CA ALA A 8 24.20 -46.53 -40.59
C ALA A 8 23.75 -47.56 -39.52
N GLU A 9 22.92 -47.13 -38.56
CA GLU A 9 21.74 -47.83 -38.00
C GLU A 9 20.83 -46.76 -37.33
N ASN A 10 19.72 -46.39 -37.96
CA ASN A 10 18.36 -46.92 -37.79
C ASN A 10 17.75 -46.71 -36.39
N GLY A 11 16.96 -45.65 -36.27
CA GLY A 11 16.05 -45.39 -35.17
C GLY A 11 14.90 -44.49 -35.61
N VAL A 12 13.95 -45.08 -36.32
CA VAL A 12 12.67 -44.46 -36.72
C VAL A 12 11.82 -44.24 -35.46
N GLY A 13 11.30 -43.03 -35.25
CA GLY A 13 10.48 -42.78 -34.06
C GLY A 13 9.86 -41.39 -33.96
N ASN A 14 8.99 -41.06 -34.91
CA ASN A 14 7.80 -40.23 -34.73
C ASN A 14 7.95 -38.77 -34.26
N ASN A 15 7.72 -37.91 -35.25
CA ASN A 15 7.20 -36.56 -35.14
C ASN A 15 5.94 -36.55 -34.23
N ALA A 16 6.08 -36.08 -32.99
CA ALA A 16 4.97 -35.82 -32.08
C ALA A 16 5.06 -34.38 -31.59
N GLN A 17 4.49 -33.49 -32.40
CA GLN A 17 3.71 -32.32 -32.02
C GLN A 17 3.96 -31.81 -30.58
N TYR A 18 4.78 -30.77 -30.46
CA TYR A 18 4.78 -29.91 -29.27
C TYR A 18 3.38 -29.30 -29.12
N HIS A 19 2.52 -29.97 -28.35
CA HIS A 19 1.28 -29.39 -27.86
C HIS A 19 1.62 -28.48 -26.69
N ASP A 20 1.47 -27.19 -26.98
CA ASP A 20 1.13 -26.13 -26.07
C ASP A 20 0.35 -26.62 -24.83
N TYR A 21 1.02 -26.74 -23.69
CA TYR A 21 0.36 -26.91 -22.39
C TYR A 21 0.05 -25.53 -21.81
N HIS A 22 -0.86 -24.78 -22.42
CA HIS A 22 -1.56 -23.71 -21.72
C HIS A 22 -2.61 -24.33 -20.79
N HIS A 23 -2.15 -24.89 -19.66
CA HIS A 23 -3.04 -25.12 -18.52
C HIS A 23 -3.43 -23.76 -17.95
N HIS A 24 -4.54 -23.22 -18.46
CA HIS A 24 -5.28 -22.15 -17.82
C HIS A 24 -5.78 -22.70 -16.48
N GLN A 25 -4.99 -22.53 -15.43
CA GLN A 25 -5.48 -22.57 -14.06
C GLN A 25 -6.43 -21.37 -13.95
N GLN A 26 -7.71 -21.58 -14.27
CA GLN A 26 -8.76 -20.63 -13.92
C GLN A 26 -8.73 -20.50 -12.40
N ILE A 27 -8.18 -19.39 -11.95
CA ILE A 27 -8.39 -18.90 -10.59
C ILE A 27 -9.93 -18.84 -10.47
N PRO A 28 -10.56 -19.58 -9.55
CA PRO A 28 -11.99 -19.45 -9.35
C PRO A 28 -12.24 -17.97 -9.06
N GLN A 29 -13.03 -17.31 -9.91
CA GLN A 29 -13.47 -15.96 -9.63
C GLN A 29 -14.05 -15.99 -8.22
N ARG A 30 -13.38 -15.32 -7.28
CA ARG A 30 -13.82 -15.24 -5.90
C ARG A 30 -15.21 -14.62 -5.98
N ASN A 31 -16.22 -15.45 -5.84
CA ASN A 31 -17.61 -15.01 -5.92
C ASN A 31 -17.73 -14.00 -4.80
N VAL A 32 -17.77 -12.71 -5.15
CA VAL A 32 -17.98 -11.64 -4.19
C VAL A 32 -19.40 -11.90 -3.73
N ILE A 33 -19.56 -12.58 -2.60
CA ILE A 33 -20.87 -12.82 -2.01
C ILE A 33 -21.38 -11.43 -1.69
N ASN A 34 -22.19 -10.90 -2.60
CA ASN A 34 -22.83 -9.61 -2.48
C ASN A 34 -23.92 -9.78 -1.41
N ARG A 35 -23.52 -9.86 -0.14
CA ARG A 35 -24.42 -9.93 1.01
C ARG A 35 -25.16 -8.59 1.06
N PRO A 36 -26.48 -8.54 0.76
CA PRO A 36 -27.21 -7.27 0.61
C PRO A 36 -27.32 -6.43 1.90
N GLY A 37 -26.83 -6.92 3.04
CA GLY A 37 -26.96 -6.26 4.35
C GLY A 37 -25.72 -5.51 4.85
N LEU A 38 -24.52 -5.80 4.37
CA LEU A 38 -23.28 -5.14 4.86
C LEU A 38 -23.03 -3.77 4.21
N GLN A 39 -23.71 -3.48 3.09
CA GLN A 39 -23.55 -2.24 2.35
C GLN A 39 -24.12 -1.03 3.10
N ASN A 40 -25.08 -1.27 4.02
CA ASN A 40 -25.85 -0.24 4.72
C ASN A 40 -25.56 -0.18 6.23
N GLU A 41 -24.50 -0.85 6.68
CA GLU A 41 -24.03 -0.75 8.08
C GLU A 41 -23.49 0.67 8.33
N PRO A 42 -23.90 1.35 9.41
CA PRO A 42 -23.50 2.74 9.69
C PRO A 42 -21.97 2.89 9.80
N SER A 43 -21.29 1.88 10.35
CA SER A 43 -19.83 1.85 10.43
C SER A 43 -19.15 1.73 9.06
N VAL A 44 -19.81 1.09 8.08
CA VAL A 44 -19.30 0.94 6.70
C VAL A 44 -19.56 2.22 5.90
N SER A 45 -20.68 2.91 6.11
CA SER A 45 -20.92 4.21 5.48
C SER A 45 -19.96 5.29 5.98
N ILE A 46 -19.68 5.35 7.28
CA ILE A 46 -18.71 6.31 7.85
C ILE A 46 -17.32 6.12 7.22
N VAL A 47 -16.84 4.87 7.16
CA VAL A 47 -15.55 4.56 6.54
C VAL A 47 -15.54 4.88 5.04
N ARG A 48 -16.65 4.64 4.33
CA ARG A 48 -16.76 5.01 2.90
C ARG A 48 -16.71 6.51 2.71
N ASP A 49 -17.44 7.27 3.52
CA ASP A 49 -17.47 8.73 3.44
C ASP A 49 -16.08 9.34 3.70
N ASP A 50 -15.31 8.78 4.65
CA ASP A 50 -13.93 9.18 4.90
C ASP A 50 -12.99 8.84 3.74
N ILE A 51 -13.19 7.70 3.07
CA ILE A 51 -12.38 7.28 1.91
C ILE A 51 -12.76 8.06 0.65
N GLN A 52 -14.03 8.41 0.46
CA GLN A 52 -14.52 9.15 -0.70
C GLN A 52 -14.33 10.66 -0.57
N ARG A 53 -14.09 11.17 0.64
CA ARG A 53 -13.89 12.61 0.87
C ARG A 53 -12.67 13.08 0.06
N PRO A 54 -12.81 14.10 -0.79
CA PRO A 54 -11.67 14.68 -1.47
C PRO A 54 -10.67 15.16 -0.41
N LEU A 55 -9.40 14.82 -0.63
CA LEU A 55 -8.29 15.25 0.22
C LEU A 55 -8.38 16.77 0.47
N SER A 56 -8.04 17.19 1.68
CA SER A 56 -8.06 18.60 2.05
C SER A 56 -6.94 19.36 1.31
N THR A 57 -7.08 20.68 1.11
CA THR A 57 -6.04 21.50 0.46
C THR A 57 -4.66 21.32 1.09
N LEU A 58 -4.59 21.12 2.41
CA LEU A 58 -3.34 20.81 3.12
C LEU A 58 -2.79 19.43 2.72
N GLN A 59 -3.64 18.41 2.62
CA GLN A 59 -3.24 17.10 2.09
C GLN A 59 -2.79 17.21 0.64
N GLN A 60 -3.50 17.93 -0.24
CA GLN A 60 -3.03 18.20 -1.61
C GLN A 60 -1.67 18.92 -1.65
N ASN A 61 -1.41 19.84 -0.73
CA ASN A 61 -0.16 20.59 -0.65
C ASN A 61 1.00 19.73 -0.15
N LEU A 62 0.78 18.89 0.87
CA LEU A 62 1.74 17.85 1.32
C LEU A 62 2.14 16.95 0.15
N ILE A 63 1.13 16.56 -0.62
CA ILE A 63 1.23 15.75 -1.84
C ILE A 63 1.96 16.47 -2.99
N GLN A 64 2.04 17.80 -2.97
CA GLN A 64 2.66 18.65 -4.00
C GLN A 64 3.98 19.28 -3.53
N GLY A 65 4.46 18.95 -2.32
CA GLY A 65 5.70 19.47 -1.75
C GLY A 65 5.65 20.95 -1.32
N ASN A 66 4.47 21.57 -1.27
CA ASN A 66 4.31 22.96 -0.87
C ASN A 66 4.06 23.04 0.65
N LEU A 67 5.14 23.05 1.43
CA LEU A 67 5.10 23.27 2.87
C LEU A 67 5.08 24.78 3.15
N GLN A 68 3.94 25.29 3.61
CA GLN A 68 3.92 26.52 4.39
C GLN A 68 4.08 26.11 5.85
N GLU A 69 5.28 26.34 6.40
CA GLU A 69 5.56 26.16 7.83
C GLU A 69 4.50 26.94 8.63
N PRO A 70 3.59 26.27 9.36
CA PRO A 70 2.63 26.97 10.19
C PRO A 70 3.40 27.71 11.29
N SER A 71 3.17 29.01 11.33
CA SER A 71 3.77 29.93 12.28
C SER A 71 3.55 29.47 13.72
N ASN A 72 4.65 29.12 14.42
CA ASN A 72 4.78 29.12 15.88
C ASN A 72 3.69 28.33 16.64
N ILE A 73 3.50 27.05 16.33
CA ILE A 73 2.65 26.18 17.16
C ILE A 73 3.39 25.90 18.47
N ASN A 74 2.82 26.31 19.60
CA ASN A 74 3.37 25.98 20.90
C ASN A 74 3.12 24.49 21.20
N MET A 75 4.18 23.72 21.43
CA MET A 75 4.08 22.27 21.67
C MET A 75 3.21 21.91 22.88
N ARG A 76 3.14 22.77 23.90
CA ARG A 76 2.25 22.54 25.05
C ARG A 76 0.80 22.65 24.67
N ASP A 77 0.46 23.67 23.89
CA ASP A 77 -0.92 23.90 23.45
C ASP A 77 -1.38 22.76 22.56
N PHE A 78 -0.52 22.30 21.64
CA PHE A 78 -0.78 21.10 20.84
C PHE A 78 -1.05 19.85 21.69
N ILE A 79 -0.21 19.57 22.70
CA ILE A 79 -0.42 18.41 23.58
C ILE A 79 -1.72 18.55 24.39
N ASN A 80 -2.07 19.76 24.82
CA ASN A 80 -3.32 20.00 25.55
C ASN A 80 -4.54 19.74 24.67
N GLU A 81 -4.52 20.12 23.39
CA GLU A 81 -5.60 19.82 22.44
C GLU A 81 -5.84 18.31 22.26
N LEU A 82 -4.85 17.46 22.56
CA LEU A 82 -5.00 16.00 22.46
C LEU A 82 -5.94 15.42 23.52
N GLU A 83 -6.30 16.17 24.56
CA GLU A 83 -7.23 15.71 25.59
C GLU A 83 -8.64 15.44 25.07
N ASP A 84 -9.06 16.16 24.03
CA ASP A 84 -10.38 15.98 23.38
C ASP A 84 -10.26 15.38 21.97
N TYR A 85 -9.05 15.20 21.45
CA TYR A 85 -8.83 14.63 20.13
C TYR A 85 -9.05 13.11 20.10
N VAL A 86 -9.75 12.62 19.08
CA VAL A 86 -9.94 11.18 18.85
C VAL A 86 -9.14 10.75 17.61
N PRO A 87 -7.95 10.13 17.78
CA PRO A 87 -7.15 9.67 16.65
C PRO A 87 -7.82 8.53 15.88
N THR A 88 -7.46 8.39 14.60
CA THR A 88 -7.90 7.27 13.75
C THR A 88 -7.55 5.90 14.35
N ILE A 89 -6.37 5.77 14.96
CA ILE A 89 -5.97 4.59 15.72
C ILE A 89 -6.57 4.70 17.14
N PRO A 90 -7.45 3.78 17.57
CA PRO A 90 -8.08 3.85 18.88
C PRO A 90 -7.07 3.72 20.05
N ASP A 91 -7.34 4.43 21.15
CA ASP A 91 -6.48 4.46 22.35
C ASP A 91 -6.14 3.04 22.85
N ALA A 92 -7.12 2.13 22.88
CA ALA A 92 -6.90 0.75 23.32
C ALA A 92 -5.86 -0.01 22.48
N VAL A 93 -5.80 0.25 21.16
CA VAL A 93 -4.82 -0.37 20.25
C VAL A 93 -3.43 0.20 20.55
N THR A 94 -3.34 1.52 20.69
CA THR A 94 -2.07 2.19 21.00
C THR A 94 -1.54 1.74 22.36
N THR A 95 -2.38 1.71 23.39
CA THR A 95 -2.01 1.21 24.73
C THR A 95 -1.55 -0.25 24.71
N HIS A 96 -2.18 -1.12 23.92
CA HIS A 96 -1.74 -2.51 23.77
C HIS A 96 -0.29 -2.59 23.26
N PHE A 97 0.04 -1.86 22.19
CA PHE A 97 1.42 -1.84 21.66
C PHE A 97 2.41 -1.14 22.59
N MET A 98 2.01 -0.07 23.26
CA MET A 98 2.86 0.58 24.27
C MET A 98 3.23 -0.40 25.39
N ARG A 99 2.26 -1.14 25.93
CA ARG A 99 2.48 -2.15 26.97
C ARG A 99 3.35 -3.30 26.49
N ALA A 100 3.17 -3.75 25.24
CA ALA A 100 4.04 -4.76 24.64
C ALA A 100 5.51 -4.30 24.58
N CYS A 101 5.75 -3.00 24.44
CA CYS A 101 7.08 -2.39 24.50
C CYS A 101 7.55 -2.07 25.94
N GLY A 102 6.81 -2.46 26.98
CA GLY A 102 7.12 -2.16 28.38
C GLY A 102 6.80 -0.74 28.82
N CYS A 103 6.01 0.01 28.04
CA CYS A 103 5.57 1.36 28.36
C CYS A 103 4.09 1.36 28.79
N ASP A 104 3.80 1.83 29.99
CA ASP A 104 2.43 2.06 30.45
C ASP A 104 2.29 3.55 30.81
N CYS A 105 1.35 4.23 30.17
CA CYS A 105 1.12 5.66 30.37
C CYS A 105 -0.36 5.88 30.73
N SER A 106 -0.60 6.58 31.84
CA SER A 106 -1.94 6.90 32.31
C SER A 106 -2.52 8.16 31.65
N ASP A 107 -1.67 9.03 31.11
CA ASP A 107 -2.10 10.26 30.46
C ASP A 107 -2.61 9.97 29.03
N PRO A 108 -3.91 10.17 28.74
CA PRO A 108 -4.48 9.89 27.43
C PRO A 108 -3.86 10.76 26.32
N ARG A 109 -3.35 11.95 26.65
CA ARG A 109 -2.69 12.83 25.67
C ARG A 109 -1.43 12.20 25.10
N ILE A 110 -0.68 11.46 25.92
CA ILE A 110 0.53 10.77 25.47
C ILE A 110 0.17 9.58 24.58
N VAL A 111 -0.87 8.82 24.94
CA VAL A 111 -1.38 7.72 24.12
C VAL A 111 -1.79 8.24 22.74
N ARG A 112 -2.53 9.35 22.70
CA ARG A 112 -2.99 9.97 21.44
C ARG A 112 -1.88 10.62 20.65
N LEU A 113 -0.87 11.17 21.32
CA LEU A 113 0.34 11.68 20.67
C LEU A 113 1.08 10.56 19.94
N VAL A 114 1.24 9.41 20.57
CA VAL A 114 1.86 8.23 19.93
C VAL A 114 1.01 7.78 18.72
N ALA A 115 -0.31 7.71 18.89
CA ALA A 115 -1.23 7.35 17.80
C ALA A 115 -1.12 8.29 16.60
N LEU A 116 -1.03 9.61 16.84
CA LEU A 116 -0.83 10.62 15.81
C LEU A 116 0.55 10.54 15.15
N ALA A 117 1.60 10.33 15.94
CA ALA A 117 2.95 10.17 15.42
C ALA A 117 3.04 8.94 14.48
N THR A 118 2.40 7.83 14.85
CA THR A 118 2.29 6.64 13.98
C THR A 118 1.50 6.93 12.70
N GLN A 119 0.38 7.65 12.81
CA GLN A 119 -0.41 8.04 11.63
C GLN A 119 0.39 8.94 10.68
N LYS A 120 1.13 9.93 11.22
CA LYS A 120 2.03 10.78 10.43
C LYS A 120 3.09 9.93 9.74
N TYR A 121 3.76 9.05 10.49
CA TYR A 121 4.82 8.21 9.96
C TYR A 121 4.37 7.36 8.75
N VAL A 122 3.23 6.69 8.88
CA VAL A 122 2.65 5.91 7.77
C VAL A 122 2.24 6.81 6.61
N SER A 123 1.69 7.99 6.91
CA SER A 123 1.29 8.96 5.88
C SER A 123 2.49 9.45 5.07
N ASP A 124 3.60 9.79 5.73
CA ASP A 124 4.83 10.26 5.06
C ASP A 124 5.35 9.20 4.07
N ILE A 125 5.44 7.93 4.48
CA ILE A 125 5.85 6.82 3.59
C ILE A 125 4.93 6.71 2.37
N ILE A 126 3.61 6.80 2.58
CA ILE A 126 2.62 6.71 1.49
C ILE A 126 2.73 7.92 0.55
N LEU A 127 2.98 9.12 1.09
CA LEU A 127 3.14 10.34 0.30
C LEU A 127 4.37 10.24 -0.61
N ASP A 128 5.50 9.77 -0.08
CA ASP A 128 6.72 9.56 -0.86
C ASP A 128 6.52 8.49 -1.94
N ALA A 129 5.88 7.38 -1.61
CA ALA A 129 5.51 6.35 -2.58
C ALA A 129 4.58 6.89 -3.68
N MET A 130 3.59 7.70 -3.31
CA MET A 130 2.69 8.31 -4.27
C MET A 130 3.42 9.34 -5.16
N GLN A 131 4.37 10.08 -4.62
CA GLN A 131 5.21 10.99 -5.40
C GLN A 131 6.04 10.23 -6.42
N GLN A 132 6.69 9.14 -6.02
CA GLN A 132 7.42 8.26 -6.94
C GLN A 132 6.51 7.67 -8.02
N ALA A 133 5.30 7.22 -7.66
CA ALA A 133 4.31 6.69 -8.60
C ALA A 133 3.93 7.72 -9.68
N ARG A 134 3.81 9.00 -9.31
CA ARG A 134 3.54 10.10 -10.25
C ARG A 134 4.70 10.40 -11.16
N MET A 135 5.91 10.49 -10.60
CA MET A 135 7.12 10.75 -11.37
C MET A 135 7.36 9.64 -12.42
N LYS A 136 7.00 8.40 -12.10
CA LYS A 136 7.05 7.25 -13.02
C LYS A 136 5.86 7.15 -13.98
N GLY A 137 4.86 8.03 -13.87
CA GLY A 137 3.68 8.01 -14.76
C GLY A 137 2.78 6.77 -14.58
N LEU A 138 2.77 6.14 -13.41
CA LEU A 138 2.04 4.89 -13.15
C LEU A 138 0.53 5.09 -12.92
N GLY A 139 0.05 6.33 -13.08
CA GLY A 139 -1.35 6.68 -12.93
C GLY A 139 -2.19 6.09 -14.06
N GLN A 140 -3.27 5.39 -13.70
CA GLN A 140 -4.24 4.85 -14.64
C GLN A 140 -5.39 5.86 -14.81
N THR A 141 -5.44 6.52 -15.97
CA THR A 141 -6.53 7.46 -16.31
C THR A 141 -7.52 6.77 -17.24
N LYS A 142 -8.80 6.74 -16.85
CA LYS A 142 -9.86 6.22 -17.72
C LYS A 142 -10.20 7.25 -18.80
N LYS A 143 -10.28 6.82 -20.06
CA LYS A 143 -10.68 7.69 -21.19
C LYS A 143 -12.04 8.34 -20.89
N GLY A 144 -12.08 9.67 -20.97
CA GLY A 144 -13.29 10.47 -20.71
C GLY A 144 -13.51 10.90 -19.25
N THR A 145 -12.63 10.52 -18.31
CA THR A 145 -12.71 10.95 -16.91
C THR A 145 -11.46 11.72 -16.51
N LYS A 146 -11.61 12.74 -15.65
CA LYS A 146 -10.48 13.47 -15.04
C LYS A 146 -9.84 12.72 -13.85
N GLU A 147 -10.32 11.51 -13.53
CA GLU A 147 -9.82 10.69 -12.44
C GLU A 147 -8.58 9.89 -12.87
N THR A 148 -7.45 10.16 -12.21
CA THR A 148 -6.24 9.34 -12.28
C THR A 148 -6.17 8.47 -11.03
N ARG A 149 -6.09 7.15 -11.19
CA ARG A 149 -5.98 6.20 -10.08
C ARG A 149 -4.55 5.70 -9.95
N TYR A 150 -4.06 5.63 -8.72
CA TYR A 150 -2.76 5.07 -8.39
C TYR A 150 -2.97 3.76 -7.62
N CYS A 151 -2.08 2.80 -7.85
CA CYS A 151 -2.00 1.56 -7.09
C CYS A 151 -0.66 1.53 -6.37
N LEU A 152 -0.66 1.17 -5.08
CA LEU A 152 0.59 0.96 -4.35
C LEU A 152 1.13 -0.43 -4.72
N THR A 153 2.30 -0.46 -5.37
CA THR A 153 2.97 -1.69 -5.80
C THR A 153 4.33 -1.82 -5.11
N ASN A 154 4.84 -3.05 -5.02
CA ASN A 154 6.12 -3.35 -4.38
C ASN A 154 7.28 -2.58 -5.07
N ASP A 155 7.29 -2.50 -6.40
CA ASP A 155 8.30 -1.75 -7.19
C ASP A 155 8.41 -0.25 -6.86
N ILE A 156 7.38 0.31 -6.23
CA ILE A 156 7.34 1.69 -5.75
C ILE A 156 7.64 1.75 -4.26
N LEU A 157 7.06 0.84 -3.49
CA LEU A 157 7.17 0.84 -2.03
C LEU A 157 8.58 0.44 -1.54
N GLU A 158 9.22 -0.53 -2.19
CA GLU A 158 10.56 -1.01 -1.83
C GLU A 158 11.64 0.06 -1.77
N PRO A 159 11.86 0.87 -2.83
CA PRO A 159 12.88 1.91 -2.77
C PRO A 159 12.57 2.95 -1.70
N VAL A 160 11.28 3.28 -1.47
CA VAL A 160 10.88 4.21 -0.41
C VAL A 160 11.22 3.63 0.96
N LEU A 161 10.78 2.41 1.27
CA LEU A 161 11.06 1.77 2.57
C LEU A 161 12.55 1.67 2.85
N LYS A 162 13.37 1.45 1.83
CA LYS A 162 14.83 1.44 1.95
C LYS A 162 15.41 2.80 2.38
N GLU A 163 14.84 3.91 1.93
CA GLU A 163 15.23 5.26 2.37
C GLU A 163 14.89 5.49 3.85
N TYR A 164 13.82 4.87 4.35
CA TYR A 164 13.44 4.88 5.76
C TYR A 164 14.21 3.85 6.61
N GLY A 165 15.12 3.08 6.01
CA GLY A 165 15.90 2.05 6.70
C GLY A 165 15.10 0.79 7.06
N ILE A 166 13.99 0.52 6.37
CA ILE A 166 13.16 -0.67 6.56
C ILE A 166 13.54 -1.72 5.52
N ASP A 167 13.93 -2.91 5.99
CA ASP A 167 14.19 -4.06 5.11
C ASP A 167 12.88 -4.67 4.61
N PHE A 168 12.72 -4.70 3.28
CA PHE A 168 11.57 -5.32 2.63
C PHE A 168 11.99 -6.66 2.00
N VAL A 169 11.50 -7.76 2.55
CA VAL A 169 11.79 -9.11 2.04
C VAL A 169 10.66 -9.57 1.12
N LEU A 170 10.94 -9.57 -0.17
CA LEU A 170 10.03 -10.15 -1.16
C LEU A 170 9.95 -11.67 -1.01
N PRO A 171 8.76 -12.28 -1.15
CA PRO A 171 8.64 -13.71 -1.27
C PRO A 171 9.42 -14.26 -2.49
N PRO A 172 9.90 -15.52 -2.46
CA PRO A 172 10.77 -16.09 -3.50
C PRO A 172 10.16 -16.16 -4.92
N TYR A 173 8.87 -15.86 -5.07
CA TYR A 173 8.14 -15.94 -6.33
C TYR A 173 7.84 -14.57 -6.94
N MET A 174 8.30 -13.48 -6.32
CA MET A 174 8.09 -12.10 -6.78
C MET A 174 9.36 -11.51 -7.43
N HIS A 175 10.18 -12.34 -8.09
CA HIS A 175 11.38 -11.92 -8.84
C HIS A 175 11.08 -11.73 -10.33
#